data_AF-A0A445BLA3-F1
#
_entry.id   AF-A0A445BLA3-F1
#
_cell.length_a   1.000
_cell.length_b   1.000
_cell.length_c   1.000
_cell.angle_alpha   90.00
_cell.angle_beta   90.00
_cell.angle_gamma   90.00
#
_symmetry.space_group_name_H-M   'P 1'
#
loop_
_entity.id
_entity.type
_entity.pdbx_description
1 polymer ?
#
loop_
_entity_poly.entity_id
_entity_poly.type
_entity_poly.pdbx_seq_one_letter_code
_entity_poly.pdbx_strand_id
1 'polypeptide(L)'
;MIKVGCGQLEVAKRAGPPQPAPPRLGPPHKRGGPDTGERSFADIITSIRYWIIHSITIPSLFIAGWLFVSTGLAYDVFGSPRPNEYFTENRQEIPLITGRFDPLDQLDKFSRSF
;
A
#
# COMPACT_ATOMS: atom_id res chain seq x y z
N MET A 1 -12.83 -24.46 -95.26
CA MET A 1 -12.70 -23.51 -94.13
C MET A 1 -14.09 -23.07 -93.71
N ILE A 2 -14.79 -23.85 -92.88
CA ILE A 2 -15.99 -23.43 -92.11
C ILE A 2 -15.96 -24.25 -90.83
N LYS A 3 -15.81 -23.58 -89.68
CA LYS A 3 -15.70 -24.16 -88.34
C LYS A 3 -17.00 -23.83 -87.60
N VAL A 4 -17.86 -24.82 -87.41
CA VAL A 4 -19.07 -24.70 -86.59
C VAL A 4 -18.75 -25.26 -85.21
N GLY A 5 -18.58 -24.36 -84.25
CA GLY A 5 -18.47 -24.71 -82.84
C GLY A 5 -19.85 -24.83 -82.22
N CYS A 6 -20.07 -25.86 -81.40
CA CYS A 6 -21.16 -25.88 -80.43
C CYS A 6 -20.85 -26.92 -79.35
N GLY A 7 -20.84 -26.49 -78.08
CA GLY A 7 -21.20 -27.36 -76.97
C GLY A 7 -20.08 -27.92 -76.09
N GLN A 8 -19.17 -27.08 -75.59
CA GLN A 8 -18.43 -27.43 -74.37
C GLN A 8 -19.36 -27.10 -73.18
N LEU A 9 -20.07 -28.11 -72.69
CA LEU A 9 -20.94 -28.01 -71.51
C LEU A 9 -20.05 -27.81 -70.28
N GLU A 10 -19.91 -26.55 -69.89
CA GLU A 10 -19.23 -26.12 -68.68
C GLU A 10 -20.04 -26.58 -67.46
N VAL A 11 -19.45 -27.48 -66.67
CA VAL A 11 -19.97 -27.89 -65.37
C VAL A 11 -19.90 -26.68 -64.43
N ALA A 12 -21.02 -25.96 -64.33
CA ALA A 12 -21.19 -24.84 -63.42
C ALA A 12 -21.05 -25.31 -61.97
N LYS A 13 -19.83 -25.16 -61.44
CA LYS A 13 -19.50 -25.32 -60.02
C LYS A 13 -20.32 -24.29 -59.24
N ARG A 14 -21.43 -24.73 -58.63
CA ARG A 14 -22.23 -23.91 -57.71
C ARG A 14 -21.36 -23.57 -56.50
N ALA A 15 -20.71 -22.41 -56.55
CA ALA A 15 -20.08 -21.81 -55.38
C ALA A 15 -21.21 -21.44 -54.41
N GLY A 16 -21.23 -22.08 -53.24
CA GLY A 16 -22.10 -21.67 -52.14
C GLY A 16 -21.80 -20.22 -51.73
N PRO A 17 -22.72 -19.57 -50.99
CA PRO A 17 -22.53 -18.19 -50.56
C PRO A 17 -21.21 -18.02 -49.78
N PRO A 18 -20.54 -16.87 -49.90
CA PRO A 18 -19.27 -16.63 -49.23
C PRO A 18 -19.45 -16.78 -47.72
N GLN A 19 -18.65 -17.66 -47.11
CA GLN A 19 -18.65 -17.80 -45.65
C GLN A 19 -18.18 -16.47 -45.02
N PRO A 20 -18.81 -16.02 -43.92
CA PRO A 20 -18.37 -14.82 -43.22
C PRO A 20 -16.93 -15.03 -42.71
N ALA A 21 -16.08 -14.02 -42.89
CA ALA A 21 -14.70 -14.06 -42.42
C ALA A 21 -14.66 -14.32 -40.91
N PRO A 22 -13.72 -15.13 -40.40
CA PRO A 22 -13.60 -15.36 -38.96
C PRO A 22 -13.33 -14.03 -38.25
N PRO A 23 -13.90 -13.84 -37.03
CA PRO A 23 -13.64 -12.64 -36.26
C PRO A 23 -12.14 -12.48 -36.04
N ARG A 24 -11.60 -11.30 -36.36
CA ARG A 24 -10.20 -10.99 -36.08
C ARG A 24 -10.00 -11.06 -34.56
N LEU A 25 -9.33 -12.11 -34.07
CA LEU A 25 -8.81 -12.09 -32.71
C LEU A 25 -7.90 -10.86 -32.62
N GLY A 26 -8.28 -9.90 -31.78
CA GLY A 26 -7.40 -8.80 -31.40
C GLY A 26 -6.11 -9.36 -30.78
N PRO A 27 -5.06 -8.53 -30.68
CA PRO A 27 -3.81 -8.96 -30.07
C PRO A 27 -4.09 -9.57 -28.69
N PRO A 28 -3.38 -10.64 -28.30
CA PRO A 28 -3.59 -11.28 -27.01
C PRO A 28 -3.47 -10.22 -25.93
N HIS A 29 -4.57 -9.93 -25.24
CA HIS A 29 -4.53 -9.15 -24.01
C HIS A 29 -3.60 -9.93 -23.10
N LYS A 30 -2.41 -9.37 -22.82
CA LYS A 30 -1.52 -9.96 -21.81
C LYS A 30 -2.35 -9.99 -20.53
N ARG A 31 -2.81 -11.18 -20.15
CA ARG A 31 -3.33 -11.39 -18.81
C ARG A 31 -2.11 -11.24 -17.93
N GLY A 32 -2.06 -10.12 -17.21
CA GLY A 32 -1.20 -9.95 -16.05
C GLY A 32 -1.40 -11.13 -15.10
N GLY A 33 -0.52 -11.25 -14.12
CA GLY A 33 -0.59 -12.33 -13.12
C GLY A 33 -1.90 -12.35 -12.34
N PRO A 34 -1.97 -13.06 -11.20
CA PRO A 34 -3.14 -12.98 -10.35
C PRO A 34 -3.37 -11.53 -9.90
N ASP A 35 -4.31 -10.86 -10.55
CA ASP A 35 -4.63 -9.44 -10.33
C ASP A 35 -5.82 -9.35 -9.38
N THR A 36 -5.54 -9.00 -8.13
CA THR A 36 -6.52 -8.70 -7.08
C THR A 36 -7.36 -7.44 -7.35
N GLY A 37 -7.20 -6.82 -8.53
CA GLY A 37 -7.95 -5.64 -8.96
C GLY A 37 -7.43 -4.31 -8.40
N GLU A 38 -6.42 -4.36 -7.54
CA GLU A 38 -5.75 -3.18 -6.98
C GLU A 38 -4.66 -2.64 -7.89
N ARG A 39 -4.39 -1.32 -7.79
CA ARG A 39 -3.35 -0.67 -8.58
C ARG A 39 -1.98 -1.13 -8.08
N SER A 40 -1.10 -1.52 -8.99
CA SER A 40 0.25 -1.98 -8.63
C SER A 40 1.03 -0.90 -7.86
N PHE A 41 1.83 -1.30 -6.87
CA PHE A 41 2.65 -0.36 -6.10
C PHE A 41 3.63 0.42 -6.99
N ALA A 42 4.20 -0.23 -8.01
CA ALA A 42 5.08 0.41 -8.97
C ALA A 42 4.40 1.58 -9.70
N ASP A 43 3.12 1.44 -10.06
CA ASP A 43 2.35 2.52 -10.69
C ASP A 43 1.99 3.64 -9.71
N ILE A 44 1.84 3.32 -8.41
CA ILE A 44 1.52 4.29 -7.37
C ILE A 44 2.72 5.21 -7.11
N ILE A 45 3.90 4.66 -6.85
CA ILE A 45 5.11 5.44 -6.50
C ILE A 45 5.70 6.22 -7.68
N THR A 46 5.42 5.80 -8.91
CA THR A 46 5.85 6.54 -10.13
C THR A 46 4.87 7.65 -10.52
N SER A 47 3.71 7.71 -9.87
CA SER A 47 2.66 8.68 -10.21
C SER A 47 2.95 10.07 -9.63
N ILE A 48 2.86 11.10 -10.47
CA ILE A 48 3.02 12.51 -10.05
C ILE A 48 1.99 12.89 -8.98
N ARG A 49 0.73 12.45 -9.12
CA ARG A 49 -0.33 12.77 -8.13
C ARG A 49 -0.01 12.20 -6.74
N TYR A 50 0.66 11.05 -6.68
CA TYR A 50 1.05 10.43 -5.42
C TYR A 50 2.07 11.32 -4.71
N TRP A 51 3.09 11.79 -5.44
CA TRP A 51 4.11 12.70 -4.89
C TRP A 51 3.59 14.09 -4.54
N ILE A 52 2.64 14.65 -5.29
CA ILE A 52 2.03 15.95 -4.93
C ILE A 52 1.40 15.89 -3.54
N ILE A 53 0.72 14.79 -3.22
CA ILE A 53 0.06 14.62 -1.92
C ILE A 53 1.09 14.22 -0.86
N HIS A 54 1.93 13.22 -1.15
CA HIS A 54 2.84 12.64 -0.18
C HIS A 54 4.05 13.53 0.14
N SER A 55 4.40 14.48 -0.72
CA SER A 55 5.43 15.48 -0.42
C SER A 55 5.03 16.43 0.70
N ILE A 56 3.73 16.57 0.99
CA ILE A 56 3.24 17.36 2.12
C ILE A 56 2.93 16.45 3.30
N THR A 57 2.15 15.38 3.08
CA THR A 57 1.69 14.54 4.19
C THR A 57 2.81 13.78 4.88
N ILE A 58 3.81 13.27 4.15
CA ILE A 58 4.94 12.54 4.76
C ILE A 58 5.79 13.48 5.64
N PRO A 59 6.29 14.63 5.16
CA PRO A 59 7.03 15.55 6.03
C PRO A 59 6.20 16.09 7.19
N SER A 60 4.90 16.35 7.00
CA SER A 60 4.02 16.78 8.10
C SER A 60 3.91 15.73 9.20
N LEU A 61 3.69 14.45 8.85
CA LEU A 61 3.66 13.36 9.83
C LEU A 61 5.01 13.19 10.53
N PHE A 62 6.11 13.33 9.79
CA PHE A 62 7.45 13.24 10.36
C PHE A 62 7.70 14.35 11.40
N ILE A 63 7.37 15.60 11.07
CA ILE A 63 7.52 16.73 12.01
C ILE A 63 6.57 16.57 13.20
N ALA A 64 5.35 16.08 13.00
CA ALA A 64 4.43 15.80 14.11
C ALA A 64 5.00 14.76 15.08
N GLY A 65 5.56 13.65 14.57
CA GLY A 65 6.22 12.64 15.38
C GLY A 65 7.49 13.17 16.07
N TRP A 66 8.26 14.01 15.38
CA TRP A 66 9.42 14.67 15.98
C TRP A 66 9.01 15.59 17.13
N LEU A 67 8.03 16.47 16.93
CA LEU A 67 7.52 17.37 17.96
C LEU A 67 6.93 16.61 19.15
N PHE A 68 6.26 15.49 18.91
CA PHE A 68 5.71 14.64 19.95
C PHE A 68 6.80 14.16 20.94
N VAL A 69 7.98 13.81 20.44
CA VAL A 69 9.12 13.42 21.28
C VAL A 69 9.86 14.64 21.84
N SER A 70 10.15 15.63 21.00
CA SER A 70 11.00 16.77 21.38
C SER A 70 10.36 17.72 22.38
N THR A 71 9.02 17.82 22.39
CA THR A 71 8.28 18.64 23.38
C THR A 71 8.19 17.97 24.74
N GLY A 72 8.54 16.69 24.85
CA GLY A 72 8.39 15.92 26.07
C GLY A 72 7.02 15.25 26.22
N LEU A 73 6.06 15.50 25.31
CA LEU A 73 4.71 14.96 25.40
C LEU A 73 4.68 13.42 25.41
N ALA A 74 5.61 12.79 24.69
CA ALA A 74 5.77 11.33 24.72
C ALA A 74 6.05 10.81 26.15
N TYR A 75 6.87 11.52 26.92
CA TYR A 75 7.21 11.13 28.28
C TYR A 75 5.99 11.31 29.21
N ASP A 76 5.23 12.38 29.01
CA ASP A 76 4.06 12.69 29.83
C ASP A 76 2.85 11.77 29.52
N VAL A 77 2.63 11.41 28.24
CA VAL A 77 1.52 10.53 27.81
C VAL A 77 1.74 9.08 28.20
N PHE A 78 2.98 8.58 28.05
CA PHE A 78 3.31 7.19 28.34
C PHE A 78 3.84 6.96 29.76
N GLY A 79 4.08 8.04 30.52
CA GLY A 79 4.68 7.95 31.85
C GLY A 79 6.10 7.36 31.84
N SER A 80 6.81 7.47 30.71
CA SER A 80 8.19 6.99 30.62
C SER A 80 9.11 7.98 31.33
N PRO A 81 9.93 7.55 32.31
CA PRO A 81 10.85 8.45 32.99
C PRO A 81 11.84 9.06 31.99
N ARG A 82 12.08 10.37 32.11
CA ARG A 82 13.16 11.02 31.37
C ARG A 82 14.51 10.49 31.86
N PRO A 83 15.60 10.62 31.08
CA PRO A 83 16.92 10.14 31.50
C PRO A 83 17.39 10.64 32.87
N ASN A 84 16.95 11.83 33.29
CA ASN A 84 17.23 12.45 34.58
C ASN A 84 16.24 12.08 35.70
N GLU A 85 15.23 11.25 35.41
CA GLU A 85 14.15 10.85 36.35
C GLU A 85 14.24 9.36 36.71
N TYR A 86 15.29 8.63 36.32
CA TYR A 86 15.46 7.23 36.72
C TYR A 86 15.94 7.06 38.16
N PHE A 87 16.79 7.99 38.62
CA PHE A 87 17.39 7.98 39.96
C PHE A 87 17.42 9.41 40.49
N THR A 88 16.91 9.62 41.70
CA THR A 88 16.91 10.94 42.35
C THR A 88 18.01 10.98 43.40
N GLU A 89 18.40 12.18 43.87
CA GLU A 89 19.45 12.33 44.90
C GLU A 89 19.14 11.52 46.17
N ASN A 90 17.85 11.34 46.49
CA ASN A 90 17.39 10.59 47.65
C ASN A 90 17.16 9.09 47.35
N ARG A 91 17.21 8.65 46.08
CA ARG A 91 16.82 7.29 45.68
C ARG A 91 17.68 6.75 44.53
N GLN A 92 18.63 5.88 44.89
CA GLN A 92 19.47 5.11 43.95
C GLN A 92 18.96 3.66 43.72
N GLU A 93 17.82 3.30 44.31
CA GLU A 93 17.21 1.97 44.17
C GLU A 93 16.14 1.94 43.07
N ILE A 94 15.97 0.77 42.44
CA ILE A 94 15.05 0.56 41.31
C ILE A 94 13.58 0.71 41.78
N PRO A 95 12.69 1.47 41.11
CA PRO A 95 11.26 1.53 41.43
C PRO A 95 10.56 0.22 41.08
N LEU A 96 10.57 -0.74 42.00
CA LEU A 96 9.79 -1.98 41.88
C LEU A 96 8.42 -1.82 42.55
N ILE A 97 7.38 -2.21 41.82
CA ILE A 97 6.02 -2.36 42.35
C ILE A 97 5.95 -3.73 43.04
N THR A 98 5.71 -3.73 44.35
CA THR A 98 5.69 -4.95 45.18
C THR A 98 4.29 -5.30 45.68
N GLY A 99 3.36 -4.34 45.65
CA GLY A 99 1.95 -4.53 46.01
C GLY A 99 1.04 -4.65 44.78
N ARG A 100 0.21 -5.68 44.73
CA ARG A 100 -0.78 -5.89 43.65
C ARG A 100 -2.04 -5.03 43.80
N PHE A 101 -2.43 -4.72 45.03
CA PHE A 101 -3.71 -4.08 45.33
C PHE A 101 -3.65 -2.55 45.36
N ASP A 102 -2.48 -1.97 45.66
CA ASP A 102 -2.27 -0.52 45.67
C ASP A 102 -1.09 -0.07 44.76
N PRO A 103 -1.02 -0.51 43.50
CA PRO A 103 0.11 -0.21 42.62
C PRO A 103 0.17 1.28 42.24
N LEU A 104 -0.97 1.98 42.19
CA LEU A 104 -1.03 3.40 41.84
C LEU A 104 -0.43 4.29 42.94
N ASP A 105 -0.75 4.01 44.21
CA ASP A 105 -0.17 4.74 45.34
C ASP A 105 1.34 4.49 45.46
N GLN A 106 1.80 3.28 45.10
CA GLN A 106 3.23 2.96 45.05
C GLN A 106 3.93 3.70 43.90
N LEU A 107 3.29 3.80 42.72
CA LEU A 107 3.79 4.58 41.59
C LEU A 107 3.86 6.09 41.92
N ASP A 108 2.82 6.64 42.55
CA ASP A 108 2.74 8.05 42.97
C ASP A 108 3.83 8.42 43.98
N LYS A 109 4.19 7.50 44.88
CA LYS A 109 5.31 7.71 45.82
C LYS A 109 6.66 7.76 45.09
N PHE A 110 6.83 6.97 44.04
CA PHE A 110 8.05 7.02 43.23
C PHE A 110 8.10 8.29 42.38
N SER A 111 6.95 8.70 41.81
CA SER A 111 6.88 9.88 40.94
C SER A 111 6.92 11.22 41.69
N ARG A 112 6.43 11.31 42.93
CA ARG A 112 6.51 12.53 43.74
C ARG A 112 7.88 12.74 44.41
N SER A 113 8.79 11.77 44.31
CA SER A 113 10.16 11.91 44.81
C SER A 113 11.12 12.55 43.80
N PHE A 114 10.61 12.93 42.62
CA PHE A 114 11.30 13.70 41.58
C PHE A 114 11.47 15.17 41.93
#